data_AF-A0A2X4ULV3-F1
#
_entry.id   AF-A0A2X4ULV3-F1
#
_cell.length_a   1.000
_cell.length_b   1.000
_cell.length_c   1.000
_cell.angle_alpha   90.00
_cell.angle_beta   90.00
_cell.angle_gamma   90.00
#
_symmetry.space_group_name_H-M   'P 1'
#
loop_
_entity.id
_entity.type
_entity.pdbx_description
1 polymer ?
#
loop_
_entity_poly.entity_id
_entity_poly.type
_entity_poly.pdbx_seq_one_letter_code
_entity_poly.pdbx_strand_id
1 'polypeptide(L)' 'MKIGYFFPIAIIVAAVALLTLFIVGGYATPGG' A
#
# COMPACT_ATOMS: atom_id res chain seq x y z
N MET A 1 -6.28 -19.87 15.54
CA MET A 1 -6.60 -18.43 15.51
C MET A 1 -5.42 -17.56 15.05
N LYS A 2 -4.62 -18.01 14.07
CA LYS A 2 -3.50 -17.21 13.50
C LYS A 2 -3.89 -16.49 12.20
N ILE A 3 -4.80 -17.08 11.41
CA ILE A 3 -5.27 -16.52 10.13
C ILE A 3 -5.94 -15.14 10.29
N GLY A 4 -6.61 -14.90 11.41
CA GLY A 4 -7.28 -13.63 11.69
C GLY A 4 -6.33 -12.44 11.89
N TYR A 5 -5.07 -12.68 12.30
CA TYR A 5 -4.06 -11.62 12.42
C TYR A 5 -3.36 -11.32 11.10
N PHE A 6 -3.29 -12.28 10.17
CA PHE A 6 -2.70 -12.06 8.86
C PHE A 6 -3.55 -11.13 7.99
N PHE A 7 -4.88 -11.14 8.18
CA PHE A 7 -5.80 -10.27 7.43
C PHE A 7 -5.52 -8.76 7.61
N PRO A 8 -5.47 -8.20 8.84
CA PRO A 8 -5.15 -6.78 9.01
C PRO A 8 -3.72 -6.44 8.58
N ILE A 9 -2.76 -7.33 8.79
CA ILE A 9 -1.38 -7.13 8.34
C ILE A 9 -1.31 -7.02 6.81
N ALA A 10 -2.00 -7.90 6.08
CA ALA A 10 -2.06 -7.87 4.63
C ALA A 10 -2.66 -6.57 4.09
N ILE A 11 -3.68 -6.03 4.76
CA ILE A 11 -4.30 -4.74 4.41
C ILE A 11 -3.28 -3.60 4.56
N ILE A 12 -2.56 -3.56 5.68
CA ILE A 12 -1.54 -2.53 5.94
C ILE A 12 -0.43 -2.61 4.87
N VAL A 13 0.06 -3.82 4.58
CA VAL A 13 1.09 -4.04 3.55
C VAL A 13 0.60 -3.60 2.18
N ALA A 14 -0.62 -3.96 1.79
CA ALA A 14 -1.21 -3.54 0.52
C ALA A 14 -1.35 -2.02 0.42
N ALA A 15 -1.80 -1.36 1.49
CA ALA A 15 -1.91 0.09 1.54
C ALA A 15 -0.56 0.78 1.32
N VAL A 16 0.49 0.33 2.02
CA VAL A 16 1.85 0.88 1.88
C VAL A 16 2.42 0.63 0.48
N ALA A 17 2.20 -0.57 -0.07
CA ALA A 17 2.66 -0.91 -1.42
C ALA A 17 2.00 -0.03 -2.49
N LEU A 18 0.68 0.15 -2.41
CA LEU A 18 -0.07 1.01 -3.33
C LEU A 18 0.33 2.49 -3.18
N LEU A 19 0.54 2.97 -1.96
CA LEU A 19 1.04 4.34 -1.71
C LEU A 19 2.44 4.55 -2.30
N THR A 20 3.32 3.58 -2.13
CA THR A 20 4.67 3.62 -2.69
C THR A 20 4.63 3.68 -4.20
N LEU A 21 3.83 2.83 -4.84
CA LEU A 21 3.64 2.83 -6.29
C LEU A 21 3.01 4.13 -6.80
N PHE A 22 2.06 4.70 -6.06
CA PHE A 22 1.45 5.99 -6.38
C PHE A 22 2.48 7.12 -6.41
N ILE A 23 3.38 7.16 -5.43
CA ILE A 23 4.43 8.18 -5.34
C ILE A 23 5.53 7.95 -6.40
N VAL A 24 6.06 6.73 -6.49
CA VAL A 24 7.14 6.38 -7.44
C VAL A 24 6.66 6.48 -8.89
N GLY A 25 5.40 6.16 -9.16
CA GLY A 25 4.79 6.30 -10.47
C GLY A 25 4.53 7.75 -10.89
N GLY A 26 4.83 8.74 -10.04
CA GLY A 26 4.63 10.15 -10.35
C GLY A 26 3.15 10.58 -10.35
N TYR A 27 2.23 9.70 -9.94
CA TYR A 27 0.81 10.04 -9.83
C TYR A 27 0.53 11.06 -8.71
N ALA A 28 1.48 11.19 -7.77
CA ALA A 28 1.43 12.18 -6.70
C ALA A 28 1.87 13.59 -7.14
N THR A 29 2.63 13.72 -8.24
CA THR A 29 3.11 15.01 -8.76
C THR A 29 2.31 15.41 -10.02
N PRO A 30 1.44 16.43 -9.95
CA PRO A 30 0.76 16.91 -11.13
C PRO A 30 1.76 17.68 -12.00
N GLY A 31 2.19 17.06 -13.10
CA GLY A 31 3.05 17.70 -14.12
C GLY A 31 4.44 17.09 -14.32
N GLY A 32 4.87 16.16 -13.45
CA GLY A 32 6.26 15.67 -13.41
C GLY A 32 7.11 16.44 -12.41
#